data_AF-A0A349N2F9-F1
#
_entry.id   AF-A0A349N2F9-F1
#
_cell.length_a   1.000
_cell.length_b   1.000
_cell.length_c   1.000
_cell.angle_alpha   90.00
_cell.angle_beta   90.00
_cell.angle_gamma   90.00
#
_symmetry.space_group_name_H-M   'P 1'
#
loop_
_entity.id
_entity.type
_entity.pdbx_description
1 polymer ?
#
loop_
_entity_poly.entity_id
_entity_poly.type
_entity_poly.pdbx_seq_one_letter_code
_entity_poly.pdbx_strand_id
1 'polypeptide(L)'
;MIAVMGLPIKYPEEMRIKIAKAVVEEGRTANQLSKEFPAPLYMIKRWAKLYRYKGADALRICRRTYSREFKLQVIKYMRENHLSIKEASARFGIPQHRALSLWIRQYEEDPQAFSLPKKTKGE
;
A
#
# COMPACT_ATOMS: atom_id res chain seq x y z
N MET A 1 -23.68 -9.25 -6.84
CA MET A 1 -22.20 -9.12 -6.72
C MET A 1 -21.89 -7.78 -6.08
N ILE A 2 -21.72 -7.71 -4.74
CA ILE A 2 -21.44 -6.44 -4.05
C ILE A 2 -19.94 -6.21 -4.06
N ALA A 3 -19.49 -5.26 -4.89
CA ALA A 3 -18.11 -4.82 -4.92
C ALA A 3 -17.73 -4.21 -3.58
N VAL A 4 -16.70 -4.77 -2.94
CA VAL A 4 -16.06 -4.20 -1.75
C VAL A 4 -15.47 -2.85 -2.14
N MET A 5 -16.19 -1.76 -1.87
CA MET A 5 -15.74 -0.39 -2.16
C MET A 5 -14.61 0.00 -1.20
N GLY A 6 -13.40 -0.47 -1.49
CA GLY A 6 -12.20 0.24 -1.08
C GLY A 6 -12.15 1.59 -1.79
N LEU A 7 -11.77 2.65 -1.07
CA LEU A 7 -11.63 4.02 -1.61
C LEU A 7 -11.02 4.01 -3.03
N PRO A 8 -11.57 4.79 -3.97
CA PRO A 8 -11.10 4.82 -5.35
C PRO A 8 -9.62 5.18 -5.35
N ILE A 9 -8.80 4.31 -5.95
CA ILE A 9 -7.39 4.61 -6.14
C ILE A 9 -7.33 5.81 -7.07
N LYS A 10 -6.94 6.98 -6.55
CA LYS A 10 -6.86 8.24 -7.30
C LYS A 10 -6.10 8.10 -8.63
N TYR A 11 -5.11 7.20 -8.67
CA TYR A 11 -4.30 6.88 -9.85
C TYR A 11 -4.14 5.37 -10.00
N PRO A 12 -4.92 4.70 -10.88
CA PRO A 12 -4.80 3.26 -11.08
C PRO A 12 -3.40 2.90 -11.60
N GLU A 13 -2.97 1.67 -11.32
CA GLU A 13 -1.62 1.20 -11.67
C GLU A 13 -1.32 1.28 -13.15
N GLU A 14 -2.26 0.83 -13.98
CA GLU A 14 -2.14 0.87 -15.45
C GLU A 14 -1.91 2.29 -15.96
N MET A 15 -2.64 3.28 -15.42
CA MET A 15 -2.46 4.69 -15.77
C MET A 15 -1.05 5.18 -15.41
N ARG A 16 -0.56 4.83 -14.21
CA ARG A 16 0.78 5.25 -13.76
C ARG A 16 1.88 4.64 -14.63
N ILE A 17 1.76 3.35 -14.96
CA ILE A 17 2.70 2.66 -15.85
C ILE A 17 2.67 3.27 -17.25
N LYS A 18 1.48 3.51 -17.82
CA LYS A 18 1.31 4.13 -19.14
C LYS A 18 1.98 5.50 -19.21
N ILE A 19 1.70 6.36 -18.23
CA ILE A 19 2.29 7.71 -18.16
C ILE A 19 3.80 7.65 -18.04
N ALA A 20 4.34 6.78 -17.18
CA ALA A 20 5.78 6.69 -16.98
C ALA A 20 6.50 6.10 -18.20
N LYS A 21 5.92 5.08 -18.84
CA LYS A 21 6.41 4.51 -20.10
C LYS A 21 6.47 5.57 -21.19
N ALA A 22 5.42 6.38 -21.34
CA ALA A 22 5.40 7.48 -22.32
C ALA A 22 6.51 8.53 -22.09
N VAL A 23 6.86 8.82 -20.83
CA VAL A 23 7.98 9.74 -20.54
C VAL A 23 9.34 9.11 -20.85
N VAL A 24 9.51 7.82 -20.58
CA VAL A 24 10.82 7.15 -20.62
C VAL A 24 11.14 6.58 -22.00
N GLU A 25 10.16 5.97 -22.67
CA GLU A 25 10.33 5.29 -23.96
C GLU A 25 9.86 6.14 -25.14
N GLU A 26 8.76 6.89 -24.99
CA GLU A 26 8.20 7.71 -26.10
C GLU A 26 8.73 9.15 -26.11
N GLY A 27 9.61 9.51 -25.15
CA GLY A 27 10.20 10.85 -25.06
C GLY A 27 9.22 11.97 -24.72
N ARG A 28 8.01 11.65 -24.28
CA ARG A 28 6.98 12.65 -23.98
C ARG A 28 7.33 13.47 -22.74
N THR A 29 6.97 14.76 -22.76
CA THR A 29 7.21 15.62 -21.61
C THR A 29 6.13 15.44 -20.54
N ALA A 30 6.53 15.53 -19.27
CA ALA A 30 5.60 15.47 -18.15
C ALA A 30 4.53 16.59 -18.20
N ASN A 31 4.82 17.71 -18.87
CA ASN A 31 3.88 18.83 -19.04
C ASN A 31 2.73 18.49 -20.00
N GLN A 32 3.03 17.82 -21.12
CA GLN A 32 2.01 17.32 -22.04
C GLN A 32 1.11 16.29 -21.35
N LEU A 33 1.72 15.34 -20.65
CA LEU A 33 0.98 14.30 -19.92
C LEU A 33 0.12 14.86 -18.78
N SER A 34 0.53 15.96 -18.15
CA SER A 34 -0.26 16.62 -17.09
C SER A 34 -1.53 17.29 -17.61
N LYS A 35 -1.63 17.56 -18.93
CA LYS A 35 -2.84 18.10 -19.57
C LYS A 35 -3.79 17.00 -20.03
N GLU A 36 -3.24 15.85 -20.43
CA GLU A 36 -4.00 14.70 -20.92
C GLU A 36 -4.51 13.79 -19.79
N PHE A 37 -3.78 13.72 -18.69
CA PHE A 37 -4.12 12.88 -17.54
C PHE A 37 -4.39 13.75 -16.31
N PRO A 38 -5.29 13.32 -15.39
CA PRO A 38 -5.60 14.04 -14.14
C PRO A 38 -4.47 13.95 -13.09
N ALA A 39 -3.22 13.89 -13.53
CA ALA A 39 -2.03 13.74 -12.70
C ALA A 39 -1.17 15.02 -12.76
N PRO A 40 -0.81 15.62 -11.61
CA PRO A 40 0.02 16.82 -11.61
C PRO A 40 1.46 16.51 -12.03
N LEU A 41 2.12 17.51 -12.63
CA LEU A 41 3.48 17.44 -13.16
C LEU A 41 4.49 16.76 -12.22
N TYR A 42 4.51 17.12 -10.93
CA TYR A 42 5.46 16.56 -9.96
C TYR A 42 5.29 15.05 -9.79
N MET A 43 4.04 14.56 -9.88
CA MET A 43 3.72 13.15 -9.72
C MET A 43 4.17 12.35 -10.95
N ILE A 44 3.96 12.91 -12.14
CA ILE A 44 4.42 12.33 -13.41
C ILE A 44 5.94 12.21 -13.43
N LYS A 45 6.66 13.27 -13.04
CA LYS A 45 8.13 13.24 -12.90
C LYS A 45 8.59 12.17 -11.93
N ARG A 46 7.89 12.01 -10.80
CA ARG A 46 8.18 10.95 -9.82
C ARG A 46 7.98 9.55 -10.44
N TRP A 47 6.90 9.32 -11.16
CA TRP A 47 6.66 8.02 -11.79
C TRP A 47 7.69 7.69 -12.86
N ALA A 48 8.06 8.64 -13.70
CA ALA A 48 9.12 8.47 -14.68
C ALA A 48 10.47 8.12 -14.01
N LYS A 49 10.81 8.78 -12.89
CA LYS A 49 12.03 8.47 -12.12
C LYS A 49 12.00 7.04 -11.56
N LEU A 50 10.86 6.62 -11.00
CA LEU A 50 10.69 5.25 -10.48
C LEU A 50 10.79 4.21 -11.60
N TYR A 51 10.17 4.49 -12.74
CA TYR A 51 10.19 3.60 -13.92
C TYR A 51 11.61 3.43 -14.48
N ARG A 52 12.41 4.50 -14.54
CA ARG A 52 13.84 4.40 -14.93
C ARG A 52 14.68 3.53 -14.00
N TYR A 53 14.29 3.42 -12.72
CA TYR A 53 15.07 2.69 -11.73
C TYR A 53 14.72 1.19 -11.67
N LYS A 54 13.43 0.85 -11.71
CA LYS A 54 12.93 -0.53 -11.50
C LYS A 54 11.81 -0.93 -12.48
N GLY A 55 11.64 -0.22 -13.59
CA GLY A 55 10.61 -0.49 -14.59
C GLY A 55 9.19 -0.38 -14.03
N ALA A 56 8.26 -1.14 -14.62
CA ALA A 56 6.85 -1.15 -14.23
C ALA A 56 6.64 -1.59 -12.76
N ASP A 57 7.49 -2.48 -12.23
CA ASP A 57 7.43 -2.95 -10.85
C ASP A 57 7.59 -1.82 -9.82
N ALA A 58 8.33 -0.77 -10.16
CA ALA A 58 8.49 0.42 -9.32
C ALA A 58 7.17 1.19 -9.10
N LEU A 59 6.23 1.04 -10.04
CA LEU A 59 4.94 1.71 -10.05
C LEU A 59 3.82 0.81 -9.57
N ARG A 60 4.09 -0.47 -9.31
CA ARG A 60 3.10 -1.32 -8.66
C ARG A 60 2.75 -0.73 -7.30
N ILE A 61 1.48 -0.41 -7.05
CA ILE A 61 1.10 -0.10 -5.66
C ILE A 61 1.16 -1.45 -4.96
N CYS A 62 2.25 -1.68 -4.23
CA CYS A 62 2.28 -2.72 -3.22
C CYS A 62 1.27 -2.33 -2.14
N ARG A 63 -0.02 -2.62 -2.35
CA ARG A 63 -0.96 -2.77 -1.26
C ARG A 63 -0.46 -3.98 -0.49
N ARG A 64 0.40 -3.75 0.51
CA ARG A 64 0.79 -4.82 1.43
C ARG A 64 -0.46 -5.20 2.21
N THR A 65 -1.16 -6.20 1.71
CA THR A 65 -2.22 -6.88 2.42
C THR A 65 -1.54 -7.80 3.41
N TYR A 66 -1.53 -7.40 4.67
CA TYR A 66 -1.05 -8.26 5.73
C TYR A 66 -2.15 -9.26 6.07
N SER A 67 -1.84 -10.55 5.99
CA SER A 67 -2.73 -11.60 6.47
C SER A 67 -3.01 -11.39 7.95
N ARG A 68 -4.11 -11.95 8.42
CA ARG A 68 -4.51 -11.76 9.80
C ARG A 68 -3.58 -12.48 10.77
N GLU A 69 -3.13 -13.68 10.39
CA GLU A 69 -2.08 -14.41 11.10
C GLU A 69 -0.80 -13.60 11.23
N PHE A 70 -0.37 -12.94 10.15
CA PHE A 70 0.83 -12.09 10.19
C PHE A 70 0.65 -10.93 11.18
N LYS A 71 -0.49 -10.24 11.15
CA LYS A 71 -0.73 -9.13 12.09
C LYS A 71 -0.74 -9.61 13.54
N LEU A 72 -1.36 -10.76 13.82
CA LEU A 72 -1.35 -11.39 15.15
C LEU A 72 0.05 -11.74 15.61
N GLN A 73 0.85 -12.34 14.73
CA GLN A 73 2.23 -12.70 15.01
C GLN A 73 3.05 -11.46 15.40
N VAL A 74 2.90 -10.37 14.64
CA VAL A 74 3.59 -9.11 14.93
C VAL A 74 3.19 -8.58 16.30
N ILE A 75 1.89 -8.52 16.63
CA ILE A 75 1.41 -7.99 17.92
C ILE A 75 1.87 -8.86 19.10
N LYS A 76 1.77 -10.19 18.99
CA LYS A 76 2.23 -11.12 20.03
C LYS A 76 3.73 -10.96 20.27
N TYR A 77 4.51 -10.99 19.20
CA TYR A 77 5.95 -10.80 19.27
C TYR A 77 6.34 -9.45 19.89
N MET A 78 5.62 -8.38 19.54
CA MET A 78 5.82 -7.06 20.17
C MET A 78 5.61 -7.08 21.68
N ARG A 79 4.55 -7.75 22.15
CA ARG A 79 4.26 -7.86 23.60
C ARG A 79 5.28 -8.73 24.32
N GLU A 80 5.66 -9.87 23.74
CA GLU A 80 6.65 -10.77 24.33
C GLU A 80 8.05 -10.16 24.42
N ASN A 81 8.41 -9.30 23.46
CA ASN A 81 9.74 -8.68 23.38
C ASN A 81 9.74 -7.19 23.81
N HIS A 82 8.63 -6.68 24.33
CA HIS A 82 8.44 -5.28 24.74
C HIS A 82 8.88 -4.25 23.67
N LEU A 83 8.66 -4.55 22.38
CA LEU A 83 9.11 -3.71 21.28
C LEU A 83 8.22 -2.49 21.08
N SER A 84 8.85 -1.35 20.77
CA SER A 84 8.13 -0.19 20.28
C SER A 84 7.58 -0.40 18.86
N ILE A 85 6.58 0.40 18.47
CA ILE A 85 6.00 0.41 17.11
C ILE A 85 7.08 0.65 16.06
N LYS A 86 8.09 1.47 16.36
CA LYS A 86 9.18 1.78 15.43
C LYS A 86 10.08 0.56 15.22
N GLU A 87 10.45 -0.13 16.29
CA GLU A 87 11.30 -1.31 16.22
C GLU A 87 10.61 -2.47 15.52
N ALA A 88 9.34 -2.72 15.84
CA ALA A 88 8.55 -3.74 15.18
C ALA A 88 8.31 -3.41 13.69
N SER A 89 8.05 -2.15 13.37
CA SER A 89 7.96 -1.67 11.99
C SER A 89 9.22 -1.98 11.19
N ALA A 90 10.40 -1.67 11.76
CA ALA A 90 11.69 -1.94 11.13
C ALA A 90 11.93 -3.46 10.99
N ARG A 91 11.63 -4.24 12.03
CA ARG A 91 11.87 -5.69 12.05
C ARG A 91 10.98 -6.46 11.08
N PHE A 92 9.69 -6.12 11.02
CA PHE A 92 8.70 -6.79 10.17
C PHE A 92 8.51 -6.13 8.80
N GLY A 93 9.27 -5.07 8.50
CA GLY A 93 9.21 -4.34 7.24
C GLY A 93 7.83 -3.71 6.98
N ILE A 94 7.21 -3.13 8.01
CA ILE A 94 5.90 -2.48 7.94
C ILE A 94 6.11 -0.97 7.78
N PRO A 95 6.10 -0.41 6.56
CA PRO A 95 6.51 0.97 6.33
C PRO A 95 5.57 2.03 6.94
N GLN A 96 4.36 1.65 7.36
CA GLN A 96 3.35 2.56 7.88
C GLN A 96 3.13 2.33 9.37
N HIS A 97 3.72 3.16 10.22
CA HIS A 97 3.55 3.07 11.69
C HIS A 97 2.08 3.15 12.10
N ARG A 98 1.28 3.99 11.41
CA ARG A 98 -0.16 4.11 11.64
C ARG A 98 -0.92 2.80 11.42
N ALA A 99 -0.47 1.95 10.49
CA ALA A 99 -1.10 0.64 10.26
C ALA A 99 -0.90 -0.27 11.47
N LEU A 100 0.32 -0.30 12.03
CA LEU A 100 0.64 -1.09 13.20
C LEU A 100 -0.08 -0.58 14.46
N SER A 101 -0.16 0.73 14.66
CA SER A 101 -0.96 1.33 15.76
C SER A 101 -2.43 0.92 15.69
N LEU A 102 -3.01 0.89 14.48
CA LEU A 102 -4.40 0.45 14.28
C LEU A 102 -4.59 -1.02 14.64
N TRP A 103 -3.63 -1.89 14.30
CA TRP A 103 -3.73 -3.31 14.63
C TRP A 103 -3.65 -3.56 16.13
N ILE A 104 -2.74 -2.87 16.82
CA ILE A 104 -2.61 -2.96 18.28
C ILE A 104 -3.92 -2.53 18.94
N ARG A 105 -4.48 -1.39 18.54
CA ARG A 105 -5.76 -0.90 19.07
C ARG A 105 -6.89 -1.90 18.81
N GLN A 106 -7.01 -2.44 17.60
CA GLN A 106 -8.04 -3.45 17.29
C GLN A 106 -7.88 -4.73 18.13
N TYR A 107 -6.64 -5.14 18.37
CA TYR A 107 -6.34 -6.28 19.23
C TYR A 107 -6.66 -6.01 20.71
N GLU A 108 -6.49 -4.77 21.18
CA GLU A 108 -6.84 -4.37 22.55
C GLU A 108 -8.35 -4.21 22.75
N GLU A 109 -9.08 -3.75 21.73
CA GLU A 109 -10.54 -3.67 21.74
C GLU A 109 -11.18 -5.07 21.75
N ASP A 110 -10.71 -5.99 20.91
CA ASP A 110 -11.20 -7.36 20.88
C ASP A 110 -10.13 -8.35 20.36
N PRO A 111 -9.39 -9.02 21.27
CA PRO A 111 -8.38 -10.01 20.90
C PRO A 111 -8.98 -11.19 20.13
N GLN A 112 -10.24 -11.53 20.40
CA GLN A 112 -10.92 -12.70 19.86
C GLN A 112 -11.46 -12.42 18.46
N ALA A 113 -12.04 -11.24 18.21
CA ALA A 113 -12.36 -10.75 16.86
C ALA A 113 -11.12 -10.32 16.06
N PHE A 114 -9.93 -10.28 16.68
CA PHE A 114 -8.63 -10.25 16.01
C PHE A 114 -7.99 -11.64 15.84
N SER A 115 -8.52 -12.70 16.49
CA SER A 115 -8.16 -14.12 16.31
C SER A 115 -9.09 -14.98 15.43
N LEU A 116 -10.39 -14.70 15.32
CA LEU A 116 -11.33 -15.43 14.43
C LEU A 116 -11.39 -14.94 12.96
N PRO A 117 -11.22 -15.78 11.92
CA PRO A 117 -11.39 -15.32 10.54
C PRO A 117 -12.74 -14.61 10.39
N LYS A 118 -12.77 -13.40 9.79
CA LYS A 118 -14.06 -12.75 9.51
C LYS A 118 -14.83 -13.72 8.64
N LYS A 119 -15.95 -14.26 9.14
CA LYS A 119 -16.85 -15.09 8.34
C LYS A 119 -17.17 -14.28 7.09
N THR A 120 -16.72 -14.74 5.93
CA THR A 120 -17.26 -14.28 4.66
C THR A 120 -18.75 -14.57 4.75
N LYS A 121 -19.57 -13.52 4.79
CA LYS A 121 -21.02 -13.66 4.64
C LYS A 121 -21.26 -14.02 3.17
N GLY A 122 -21.09 -15.31 2.90
CA GLY A 122 -21.50 -15.98 1.69
C GLY A 122 -22.69 -16.84 2.05
N GLU A 123 -23.87 -16.24 1.99
CA GLU A 123 -25.13 -16.82 1.52
C GLU A 123 -26.11 -15.67 1.28
#